data_AF-A0A6V7K6I2-F1
#
_entry.id   AF-A0A6V7K6I2-F1
#
_cell.length_a   1.000
_cell.length_b   1.000
_cell.length_c   1.000
_cell.angle_alpha   90.00
_cell.angle_beta   90.00
_cell.angle_gamma   90.00
#
_symmetry.space_group_name_H-M   'P 1'
#
loop_
_entity.id
_entity.type
_entity.pdbx_description
1 polymer ?
#
loop_
_entity_poly.entity_id
_entity_poly.type
_entity_poly.pdbx_seq_one_letter_code
_entity_poly.pdbx_strand_id
1 'polypeptide(L)' 'VEYDLSKPSGSRVASVFARCSACRVPDFYKLNDDETYTIITIDFLQSGGDGYAMLKELPWASS' A
#
# COMPACT_ATOMS: atom_id res chain seq x y z
N VAL A 1 8.24 5.60 -1.78
CA VAL A 1 8.61 4.20 -2.08
C VAL A 1 9.88 4.23 -2.90
N GLU A 2 10.85 3.40 -2.55
CA GLU A 2 12.09 3.22 -3.31
C GLU A 2 12.15 1.82 -3.90
N TYR A 3 12.67 1.72 -5.11
CA TYR A 3 12.79 0.45 -5.83
C TYR A 3 14.24 0.17 -6.22
N ASP A 4 14.66 -1.09 -6.11
CA ASP A 4 15.89 -1.61 -6.71
C ASP A 4 15.52 -2.51 -7.89
N LEU A 5 15.68 -1.98 -9.11
CA LEU A 5 15.29 -2.67 -10.35
C LEU A 5 16.28 -3.78 -10.75
N SER A 6 17.44 -3.88 -10.11
CA SER A 6 18.39 -4.99 -10.34
C SER A 6 17.88 -6.31 -9.73
N LYS A 7 16.92 -6.24 -8.80
CA LYS A 7 16.34 -7.41 -8.13
C LYS A 7 15.31 -8.15 -9.00
N PRO A 8 15.13 -9.46 -8.78
CA PRO A 8 14.13 -10.24 -9.49
C PRO A 8 12.70 -9.72 -9.25
N SER A 9 11.78 -10.07 -10.15
CA SER A 9 10.36 -9.78 -10.01
C SER A 9 9.84 -10.28 -8.65
N GLY A 10 9.10 -9.43 -7.94
CA GLY A 10 8.61 -9.71 -6.58
C GLY A 10 9.53 -9.23 -5.45
N SER A 11 10.78 -8.82 -5.73
CA SER A 11 11.73 -8.38 -4.70
C SER A 11 12.34 -7.00 -4.98
N ARG A 12 11.63 -6.15 -5.72
CA ARG A 12 12.13 -4.83 -6.16
C ARG A 12 11.80 -3.69 -5.20
N VAL A 13 10.86 -3.86 -4.28
CA VAL A 13 10.52 -2.82 -3.30
C VAL A 13 11.64 -2.77 -2.25
N ALA A 14 12.45 -1.72 -2.26
CA ALA A 14 13.57 -1.56 -1.34
C ALA A 14 13.13 -0.91 -0.02
N SER A 15 12.24 0.09 -0.10
CA SER A 15 11.67 0.74 1.08
C SER A 15 10.29 1.34 0.80
N VAL A 16 9.40 1.27 1.79
CA VAL A 16 8.10 1.95 1.79
C VAL A 16 7.99 2.75 3.08
N PHE A 17 7.65 4.02 2.95
CA PHE A 17 7.28 4.88 4.06
C PHE A 17 5.85 5.38 3.83
N ALA A 18 5.00 5.21 4.83
CA ALA A 18 3.60 5.62 4.82
C ALA A 18 3.41 6.82 5.77
N ARG A 19 2.49 7.72 5.40
CA ARG A 19 2.12 8.86 6.24
C ARG A 19 1.26 8.37 7.40
N CYS A 20 1.59 8.76 8.64
CA CYS A 20 0.78 8.40 9.79
C CYS A 20 -0.64 8.99 9.72
N SER A 21 -1.62 8.23 10.23
CA SER A 21 -3.00 8.68 10.47
C SER A 21 -3.23 9.04 11.94
N ALA A 22 -2.58 8.33 12.87
CA ALA A 22 -2.68 8.52 14.32
C ALA A 22 -1.59 9.46 14.87
N CYS A 23 -1.45 10.66 14.29
CA CYS A 23 -0.42 11.63 14.67
C CYS A 23 -0.92 13.07 14.54
N ARG A 24 -0.44 13.97 15.41
CA ARG A 24 -0.85 15.39 15.38
C ARG A 24 -0.23 16.17 14.22
N VAL A 25 1.05 15.92 13.95
CA VAL A 25 1.78 16.49 12.82
C VAL A 25 2.10 15.33 11.90
N PRO A 26 1.66 15.36 10.63
CA PRO A 26 1.91 14.28 9.70
C PRO A 26 3.40 14.07 9.45
N ASP A 27 3.83 12.82 9.56
CA ASP A 27 5.18 12.39 9.26
C ASP A 27 5.15 11.00 8.58
N PHE A 28 6.27 10.60 8.00
CA PHE A 28 6.43 9.36 7.27
C PHE A 28 7.21 8.33 8.10
N TYR A 29 6.58 7.17 8.31
CA TYR A 29 7.20 6.05 9.01
C TYR A 29 7.34 4.86 8.07
N LYS A 30 8.31 3.99 8.32
CA LYS A 30 8.47 2.75 7.57
C LYS A 30 7.17 1.94 7.66
N LEU A 31 6.71 1.40 6.53
CA LEU A 31 5.53 0.53 6.49
C LEU A 31 5.71 -0.63 7.48
N ASN A 32 4.68 -0.88 8.27
CA ASN A 32 4.62 -2.02 9.18
C ASN A 32 3.71 -3.10 8.58
N ASP A 33 4.25 -4.29 8.33
CA ASP A 33 3.51 -5.38 7.68
C ASP A 33 2.36 -5.93 8.53
N ASP A 34 2.39 -5.69 9.86
CA ASP A 34 1.36 -6.13 10.80
C ASP A 34 0.26 -5.07 11.06
N GLU A 35 0.32 -3.91 10.40
CA GLU A 35 -0.62 -2.80 10.59
C GLU A 35 -1.63 -2.69 9.42
N THR A 36 -2.88 -2.32 9.74
CA THR A 36 -3.92 -2.06 8.74
C THR A 36 -3.91 -0.59 8.31
N TYR A 37 -3.82 -0.35 7.01
CA TYR A 37 -3.83 0.99 6.42
C TYR A 37 -5.08 1.25 5.59
N THR A 38 -5.67 2.44 5.73
CA THR A 38 -6.71 2.92 4.82
C THR A 38 -6.06 3.59 3.61
N ILE A 39 -6.35 3.07 2.41
CA ILE A 39 -5.81 3.56 1.14
C ILE A 39 -6.95 4.08 0.27
N ILE A 40 -6.79 5.30 -0.24
CA ILE A 40 -7.68 5.84 -1.28
C ILE A 40 -7.20 5.29 -2.63
N THR A 41 -8.08 4.64 -3.37
CA THR A 41 -7.81 4.09 -4.70
C THR A 41 -9.04 4.24 -5.61
N ILE A 42 -8.91 3.86 -6.88
CA ILE A 42 -10.00 3.86 -7.85
C ILE A 42 -10.67 2.49 -7.94
N ASP A 43 -11.95 2.46 -8.31
CA ASP A 43 -12.76 1.23 -8.41
C ASP A 43 -12.14 0.17 -9.32
N PHE A 44 -11.47 0.59 -10.40
CA PHE A 44 -10.77 -0.31 -11.32
C PHE A 44 -9.71 -1.15 -10.61
N LEU A 45 -8.89 -0.53 -9.75
CA LEU A 45 -7.86 -1.23 -8.98
C LEU A 45 -8.47 -2.06 -7.84
N GLN A 46 -9.49 -1.52 -7.16
CA GLN A 46 -10.22 -2.24 -6.11
C GLN A 46 -10.93 -3.49 -6.64
N SER A 47 -11.35 -3.48 -7.91
CA SER A 47 -11.92 -4.64 -8.59
C SER A 47 -10.88 -5.64 -9.13
N GLY A 48 -9.59 -5.37 -8.94
CA GLY A 48 -8.48 -6.23 -9.36
C GLY A 48 -7.98 -6.01 -10.80
N GLY A 49 -8.27 -4.85 -11.40
CA GLY A 49 -7.75 -4.45 -12.71
C GLY A 49 -6.22 -4.47 -12.77
N ASP A 50 -5.64 -4.57 -13.97
CA ASP A 50 -4.19 -4.65 -14.22
C ASP A 50 -3.43 -5.74 -13.43
N GLY A 51 -4.12 -6.76 -12.95
CA GLY A 51 -3.53 -7.85 -12.18
C GLY A 51 -3.39 -7.56 -10.68
N TYR A 52 -4.00 -6.49 -10.15
CA TYR A 52 -4.07 -6.18 -8.71
C TYR A 52 -5.09 -7.06 -7.96
N ALA A 53 -5.13 -8.37 -8.26
CA ALA A 53 -6.08 -9.31 -7.69
C ALA A 53 -6.01 -9.39 -6.15
N MET A 54 -4.85 -9.05 -5.55
CA MET A 54 -4.69 -8.99 -4.10
C MET A 54 -5.57 -7.93 -3.42
N LEU A 55 -6.03 -6.91 -4.15
CA LEU A 55 -6.89 -5.85 -3.59
C LEU A 55 -8.38 -6.23 -3.58
N LYS A 56 -8.79 -7.19 -4.42
CA LYS A 56 -10.20 -7.49 -4.69
C LYS A 56 -10.98 -8.01 -3.49
N GLU A 57 -10.32 -8.84 -2.68
CA GLU A 57 -10.94 -9.49 -1.52
C GLU A 57 -10.75 -8.69 -0.21
N LEU A 58 -10.15 -7.48 -0.29
CA LEU A 58 -9.97 -6.63 0.88
C LEU A 58 -11.29 -5.95 1.26
N PRO A 59 -11.57 -5.83 2.57
CA PRO A 59 -12.80 -5.19 3.02
C PRO A 59 -12.85 -3.73 2.59
N TRP A 60 -13.98 -3.33 2.01
CA TRP A 60 -14.29 -1.93 1.83
C TRP A 60 -14.50 -1.28 3.19
N ALA A 61 -13.69 -0.27 3.51
CA ALA A 61 -13.98 0.61 4.63
C ALA A 61 -15.14 1.53 4.22
N SER A 62 -16.37 1.12 4.55
CA SER A 62 -17.54 1.97 4.40
C SER A 62 -17.43 3.16 5.35
N SER A 63 -17.37 4.36 4.77
CA SER A 63 -17.70 5.62 5.44
C SER A 63 -19.10 5.58 6.05
#